data_AF-A0A2S8UQ14-F1
#
_entry.id   AF-A0A2S8UQ14-F1
#
_cell.length_a   1.000
_cell.length_b   1.000
_cell.length_c   1.000
_cell.angle_alpha   90.00
_cell.angle_beta   90.00
_cell.angle_gamma   90.00
#
_symmetry.space_group_name_H-M   'P 1'
#
loop_
_entity.id
_entity.type
_entity.pdbx_description
1 polymer ?
#
loop_
_entity_poly.entity_id
_entity_poly.type
_entity_poly.pdbx_seq_one_letter_code
_entity_poly.pdbx_strand_id
1 'polypeptide(L)'
;MSTYLKRISVICFIFTVIIGQVFMPIIGSAQELNTTGFVDRFTFNKTELNYGERSGIRVDFSDKSGNQMKAGDTVTLTLPAELAGYSKTIDLQNDTGVSFGTCQVTSTNVVCTFNDMVEKLQNIRGYLYFEFKATSNVGMNQTIPVDTNLGTSLATQRVTIKGPHRIDGSIIIYLQNR
;
A
#
# COMPACT_ATOMS: atom_id res chain seq x y z
N MET A 1 -60.44 39.65 -14.37
CA MET A 1 -60.14 38.36 -13.68
C MET A 1 -59.17 37.48 -14.49
N SER A 2 -58.07 38.03 -15.02
CA SER A 2 -57.19 37.28 -15.96
C SER A 2 -55.68 37.44 -15.68
N THR A 3 -55.26 38.52 -15.01
CA THR A 3 -53.85 38.78 -14.68
C THR A 3 -53.40 38.13 -13.37
N TYR A 4 -54.28 37.97 -12.39
CA TYR A 4 -53.96 37.34 -11.09
C TYR A 4 -53.76 35.82 -11.21
N LEU A 5 -54.59 35.14 -12.01
CA LEU A 5 -54.52 33.69 -12.19
C LEU A 5 -53.24 33.26 -12.93
N LYS A 6 -52.77 34.08 -13.89
CA LYS A 6 -51.50 33.88 -14.60
C LYS A 6 -50.28 34.05 -13.68
N ARG A 7 -50.32 34.99 -12.73
CA ARG A 7 -49.23 35.23 -11.78
C ARG A 7 -49.08 34.09 -10.76
N ILE A 8 -50.18 33.53 -10.28
CA ILE A 8 -50.17 32.39 -9.34
C ILE A 8 -49.70 31.11 -10.05
N SER A 9 -50.10 30.91 -11.31
CA SER A 9 -49.66 29.76 -12.13
C SER A 9 -48.15 29.76 -12.38
N VAL A 10 -47.55 30.94 -12.64
CA VAL A 10 -46.09 31.07 -12.84
C VAL A 10 -45.32 30.81 -11.53
N ILE A 11 -45.84 31.23 -10.38
CA ILE A 11 -45.17 31.01 -9.08
C ILE A 11 -45.21 29.52 -8.68
N CYS A 12 -46.32 28.82 -8.93
CA CYS A 12 -46.41 27.38 -8.70
C CYS A 12 -45.47 26.57 -9.62
N PHE A 13 -45.20 27.05 -10.85
CA PHE A 13 -44.27 26.40 -11.77
C PHE A 13 -42.80 26.61 -11.40
N ILE A 14 -42.46 27.72 -10.73
CA ILE A 14 -41.08 27.97 -10.26
C ILE A 14 -40.78 27.13 -9.01
N PHE A 15 -41.77 26.83 -8.16
CA PHE A 15 -41.58 26.00 -6.97
C PHE A 15 -41.39 24.50 -7.29
N THR A 16 -41.95 23.98 -8.38
CA THR A 16 -41.77 22.57 -8.77
C THR A 16 -40.42 22.30 -9.44
N VAL A 17 -39.76 23.32 -10.00
CA VAL A 17 -38.45 23.16 -10.66
C VAL A 17 -37.28 23.08 -9.64
N ILE A 18 -37.44 23.60 -8.42
CA ILE A 18 -36.36 23.59 -7.40
C ILE A 18 -36.34 22.28 -6.59
N ILE A 19 -37.46 21.56 -6.48
CA ILE A 19 -37.54 20.30 -5.71
C ILE A 19 -36.88 19.13 -6.47
N GLY A 20 -36.63 19.26 -7.78
CA GLY A 20 -35.98 18.24 -8.61
C GLY A 20 -34.44 18.23 -8.57
N GLN A 21 -33.79 19.00 -7.70
CA GLN A 21 -32.36 19.32 -7.82
C GLN A 21 -31.44 18.77 -6.71
N VAL A 22 -31.84 17.80 -5.91
CA VAL A 22 -30.96 17.27 -4.85
C VAL A 22 -31.04 15.77 -4.67
N PHE A 23 -30.67 14.99 -5.70
CA PHE A 23 -30.19 13.62 -5.49
C PHE A 23 -29.26 13.23 -6.64
N MET A 24 -28.17 13.98 -6.80
CA MET A 24 -27.01 13.46 -7.52
C MET A 24 -26.34 12.48 -6.54
N PRO A 25 -26.24 11.18 -6.84
CA PRO A 25 -25.41 10.29 -6.03
C PRO A 25 -24.00 10.88 -6.05
N ILE A 26 -23.43 11.08 -4.86
CA ILE A 26 -22.01 11.42 -4.73
C ILE A 26 -21.26 10.20 -5.27
N ILE A 27 -20.81 10.28 -6.52
CA ILE A 27 -19.82 9.36 -7.05
C ILE A 27 -18.54 9.72 -6.28
N GLY A 28 -18.29 9.03 -5.17
CA GLY A 28 -17.02 9.15 -4.47
C GLY A 28 -15.93 8.76 -5.44
N SER A 29 -15.01 9.68 -5.75
CA SER A 29 -13.81 9.34 -6.51
C SER A 29 -12.95 8.43 -5.65
N ALA A 30 -12.53 7.29 -6.19
CA ALA A 30 -11.49 6.46 -5.59
C ALA A 30 -10.25 7.31 -5.27
N GLN A 31 -9.79 7.25 -4.03
CA GLN A 31 -8.67 8.02 -3.50
C GLN A 31 -7.44 7.12 -3.29
N GLU A 32 -6.26 7.69 -3.51
CA GLU A 32 -4.98 7.07 -3.10
C GLU A 32 -4.65 7.44 -1.64
N LEU A 33 -4.48 6.44 -0.78
CA LEU A 33 -4.40 6.57 0.68
C LEU A 33 -2.97 6.49 1.24
N ASN A 34 -2.00 6.02 0.46
CA ASN A 34 -0.63 5.76 0.94
C ASN A 34 0.09 6.99 1.56
N THR A 35 -0.34 8.20 1.22
CA THR A 35 0.24 9.47 1.71
C THR A 35 -0.65 10.24 2.69
N THR A 36 -1.86 9.75 2.99
CA THR A 36 -2.84 10.49 3.82
C THR A 36 -2.74 10.21 5.32
N GLY A 37 -1.77 9.39 5.73
CA GLY A 37 -1.63 8.92 7.11
C GLY A 37 -2.43 7.64 7.41
N PHE A 38 -2.97 6.98 6.37
CA PHE A 38 -3.62 5.67 6.47
C PHE A 38 -2.63 4.54 6.79
N VAL A 39 -1.42 4.61 6.24
CA VAL A 39 -0.34 3.67 6.55
C VAL A 39 0.31 4.09 7.86
N ASP A 40 0.19 3.27 8.89
CA ASP A 40 0.70 3.55 10.23
C ASP A 40 2.19 3.33 10.34
N ARG A 41 2.63 2.19 9.79
CA ARG A 41 4.01 1.72 9.89
C ARG A 41 4.25 0.65 8.84
N PHE A 42 5.48 0.58 8.35
CA PHE A 42 5.99 -0.62 7.71
C PHE A 42 7.23 -1.13 8.46
N THR A 43 7.55 -2.40 8.33
CA THR A 43 8.73 -3.02 8.94
C THR A 43 9.29 -4.08 7.99
N PHE A 44 10.61 -4.09 7.86
CA PHE A 44 11.32 -5.18 7.20
C PHE A 44 11.60 -6.30 8.20
N ASN A 45 11.33 -7.55 7.83
CA ASN A 45 11.71 -8.71 8.65
C ASN A 45 13.22 -8.79 8.87
N LYS A 46 14.00 -8.31 7.90
CA LYS A 46 15.45 -8.28 7.93
C LYS A 46 15.97 -7.05 7.20
N THR A 47 16.89 -6.32 7.83
CA THR A 47 17.50 -5.10 7.28
C THR A 47 18.87 -5.34 6.67
N GLU A 48 19.43 -6.54 6.79
CA GLU A 48 20.68 -6.94 6.14
C GLU A 48 20.44 -8.14 5.24
N LEU A 49 20.59 -7.97 3.93
CA LEU A 49 20.25 -8.98 2.93
C LEU A 49 21.47 -9.32 2.10
N ASN A 50 21.61 -10.57 1.70
CA ASN A 50 22.53 -10.93 0.63
C ASN A 50 21.86 -10.71 -0.73
N TYR A 51 22.66 -10.60 -1.79
CA TYR A 51 22.14 -10.66 -3.16
C TYR A 51 21.28 -11.92 -3.37
N GLY A 52 20.07 -11.74 -3.91
CA GLY A 52 19.12 -12.82 -4.16
C GLY A 52 18.35 -13.32 -2.93
N GLU A 53 18.63 -12.79 -1.73
CA GLU A 53 17.96 -13.20 -0.49
C GLU A 53 16.49 -12.77 -0.49
N ARG A 54 15.61 -13.70 -0.09
CA ARG A 54 14.18 -13.46 0.13
C ARG A 54 13.92 -12.98 1.55
N SER A 55 13.10 -11.96 1.69
CA SER A 55 12.65 -11.43 2.98
C SER A 55 11.20 -10.91 2.89
N GLY A 56 10.69 -10.32 3.95
CA GLY A 56 9.30 -9.86 4.07
C GLY A 56 9.17 -8.42 4.54
N ILE A 57 8.10 -7.76 4.11
CA ILE A 57 7.66 -6.46 4.60
C ILE A 57 6.28 -6.65 5.22
N ARG A 58 6.11 -6.19 6.45
CA ARG A 58 4.81 -6.01 7.09
C ARG A 58 4.43 -4.54 7.05
N VAL A 59 3.22 -4.24 6.62
CA VAL A 59 2.65 -2.89 6.57
C VAL A 59 1.39 -2.87 7.42
N ASP A 60 1.42 -2.17 8.54
CA ASP A 60 0.27 -1.92 9.39
C ASP A 60 -0.48 -0.67 8.88
N PHE A 61 -1.80 -0.74 8.82
CA PHE A 61 -2.64 0.37 8.37
C PHE A 61 -3.88 0.51 9.25
N SER A 62 -4.38 1.74 9.34
CA SER A 62 -5.64 2.02 9.99
C SER A 62 -6.37 3.18 9.34
N ASP A 63 -7.68 2.99 9.24
CA ASP A 63 -8.60 4.08 9.00
C ASP A 63 -8.58 5.02 10.22
N LYS A 64 -8.11 6.25 9.98
CA LYS A 64 -8.17 7.34 10.95
C LYS A 64 -9.58 7.90 10.93
N SER A 65 -10.08 8.32 12.10
CA SER A 65 -11.45 8.81 12.26
C SER A 65 -11.77 9.88 11.20
N GLY A 66 -12.54 9.49 10.18
CA GLY A 66 -12.95 10.39 9.11
C GLY A 66 -12.27 10.25 7.75
N ASN A 67 -11.49 9.20 7.43
CA ASN A 67 -10.98 9.06 6.04
C ASN A 67 -12.09 8.80 5.01
N GLN A 68 -13.32 8.53 5.44
CA GLN A 68 -14.47 8.35 4.55
C GLN A 68 -14.20 7.30 3.46
N MET A 69 -13.50 6.20 3.80
CA MET A 69 -13.09 5.19 2.83
C MET A 69 -14.24 4.84 1.86
N LYS A 70 -13.90 4.72 0.58
CA LYS A 70 -14.81 4.38 -0.50
C LYS A 70 -14.36 3.13 -1.23
N ALA A 71 -15.33 2.45 -1.83
CA ALA A 71 -15.04 1.41 -2.79
C ALA A 71 -14.15 1.99 -3.91
N GLY A 72 -13.07 1.28 -4.22
CA GLY A 72 -12.09 1.69 -5.21
C GLY A 72 -10.89 2.45 -4.65
N ASP A 73 -10.92 2.90 -3.39
CA ASP A 73 -9.74 3.51 -2.76
C ASP A 73 -8.54 2.57 -2.84
N THR A 74 -7.35 3.16 -3.01
CA THR A 74 -6.11 2.42 -3.20
C THR A 74 -5.06 2.73 -2.15
N VAL A 75 -4.21 1.74 -1.88
CA VAL A 75 -2.90 1.94 -1.24
C VAL A 75 -1.83 1.38 -2.15
N THR A 76 -0.98 2.25 -2.66
CA THR A 76 0.14 1.92 -3.52
C THR A 76 1.45 1.99 -2.73
N LEU A 77 2.16 0.88 -2.65
CA LEU A 77 3.51 0.79 -2.09
C LEU A 77 4.51 0.60 -3.22
N THR A 78 5.50 1.48 -3.31
CA THR A 78 6.54 1.42 -4.35
C THR A 78 7.81 0.80 -3.79
N LEU A 79 8.26 -0.30 -4.39
CA LEU A 79 9.53 -0.91 -4.05
C LEU A 79 10.68 -0.14 -4.72
N PRO A 80 11.79 0.10 -4.01
CA PRO A 80 13.01 0.63 -4.62
C PRO A 80 13.58 -0.40 -5.60
N ALA A 81 14.33 0.04 -6.61
CA ALA A 81 14.78 -0.81 -7.73
C ALA A 81 15.65 -2.01 -7.31
N GLU A 82 16.29 -1.90 -6.14
CA GLU A 82 17.12 -2.91 -5.52
C GLU A 82 16.32 -4.05 -4.85
N LEU A 83 15.00 -3.90 -4.74
CA LEU A 83 14.07 -4.88 -4.18
C LEU A 83 13.00 -5.24 -5.21
N ALA A 84 12.73 -6.53 -5.39
CA ALA A 84 11.66 -7.00 -6.27
C ALA A 84 10.63 -7.83 -5.52
N GLY A 85 9.35 -7.45 -5.64
CA GLY A 85 8.23 -8.23 -5.10
C GLY A 85 8.00 -9.53 -5.86
N TYR A 86 7.36 -10.50 -5.19
CA TYR A 86 6.91 -11.72 -5.84
C TYR A 86 5.47 -11.57 -6.31
N SER A 87 5.26 -11.61 -7.63
CA SER A 87 3.94 -11.40 -8.22
C SER A 87 2.89 -12.34 -7.65
N LYS A 88 1.87 -11.78 -6.99
CA LYS A 88 0.74 -12.53 -6.44
C LYS A 88 -0.42 -11.59 -6.08
N THR A 89 -1.63 -12.16 -6.07
CA THR A 89 -2.80 -11.52 -5.47
C THR A 89 -2.90 -11.94 -4.00
N ILE A 90 -3.20 -10.98 -3.12
CA ILE A 90 -3.51 -11.22 -1.70
C ILE A 90 -4.93 -10.72 -1.45
N ASP A 91 -5.81 -11.58 -0.98
CA ASP A 91 -7.13 -11.16 -0.52
C ASP A 91 -7.02 -10.55 0.87
N LEU A 92 -7.54 -9.32 1.03
CA LEU A 92 -7.63 -8.66 2.32
C LEU A 92 -8.90 -9.16 3.01
N GLN A 93 -8.81 -10.20 3.82
CA GLN A 93 -9.96 -10.79 4.49
C GLN A 93 -9.77 -10.88 6.00
N ASN A 94 -10.89 -10.86 6.74
CA ASN A 94 -10.88 -11.18 8.17
C ASN A 94 -10.87 -12.71 8.40
N ASP A 95 -10.85 -13.10 9.68
CA ASP A 95 -10.89 -14.49 10.16
C ASP A 95 -12.15 -15.26 9.72
N THR A 96 -13.25 -14.57 9.45
CA THR A 96 -14.50 -15.15 8.93
C THR A 96 -14.55 -15.24 7.40
N GLY A 97 -13.50 -14.81 6.68
CA GLY A 97 -13.42 -14.86 5.22
C GLY A 97 -14.14 -13.72 4.50
N VAL A 98 -14.58 -12.67 5.21
CA VAL A 98 -15.15 -11.48 4.58
C VAL A 98 -14.03 -10.67 3.94
N SER A 99 -14.13 -10.44 2.63
CA SER A 99 -13.17 -9.64 1.87
C SER A 99 -13.43 -8.14 2.01
N PHE A 100 -12.36 -7.39 2.17
CA PHE A 100 -12.29 -5.93 2.24
C PHE A 100 -11.64 -5.33 0.98
N GLY A 101 -11.16 -6.18 0.07
CA GLY A 101 -10.38 -5.77 -1.09
C GLY A 101 -9.31 -6.80 -1.46
N THR A 102 -8.43 -6.41 -2.38
CA THR A 102 -7.32 -7.23 -2.84
C THR A 102 -6.05 -6.40 -2.97
N CYS A 103 -4.88 -7.00 -2.74
CA CYS A 103 -3.58 -6.41 -3.04
C CYS A 103 -2.88 -7.19 -4.15
N GLN A 104 -2.53 -6.46 -5.20
CA GLN A 104 -1.73 -6.97 -6.31
C GLN A 104 -0.27 -6.65 -6.06
N VAL A 105 0.52 -7.68 -5.74
CA VAL A 105 1.99 -7.56 -5.66
C VAL A 105 2.54 -7.76 -7.07
N THR A 106 3.42 -6.86 -7.48
CA THR A 106 4.23 -6.97 -8.70
C THR A 106 5.71 -6.92 -8.32
N SER A 107 6.60 -6.92 -9.32
CA SER A 107 8.04 -6.74 -9.05
C SER A 107 8.36 -5.36 -8.49
N THR A 108 7.62 -4.32 -8.85
CA THR A 108 7.97 -2.92 -8.53
C THR A 108 7.02 -2.26 -7.54
N ASN A 109 5.82 -2.77 -7.39
CA ASN A 109 4.81 -2.16 -6.52
C ASN A 109 3.87 -3.19 -5.90
N VAL A 110 3.17 -2.74 -4.87
CA VAL A 110 2.00 -3.42 -4.33
C VAL A 110 0.84 -2.46 -4.36
N VAL A 111 -0.25 -2.82 -5.03
CA VAL A 111 -1.45 -1.98 -5.13
C VAL A 111 -2.60 -2.71 -4.46
N CYS A 112 -3.04 -2.20 -3.32
CA CYS A 112 -4.26 -2.63 -2.66
C CYS A 112 -5.44 -1.81 -3.15
N THR A 113 -6.56 -2.44 -3.47
CA THR A 113 -7.82 -1.79 -3.82
C THR A 113 -8.91 -2.29 -2.88
N PHE A 114 -9.57 -1.37 -2.19
CA PHE A 114 -10.63 -1.65 -1.23
C PHE A 114 -12.00 -1.78 -1.93
N ASN A 115 -12.85 -2.69 -1.44
CA ASN A 115 -14.19 -2.90 -1.97
C ASN A 115 -15.26 -2.14 -1.15
N ASP A 116 -16.54 -2.31 -1.47
CA ASP A 116 -17.67 -1.64 -0.82
C ASP A 116 -17.87 -2.01 0.66
N MET A 117 -17.17 -3.04 1.17
CA MET A 117 -17.26 -3.42 2.58
C MET A 117 -16.72 -2.32 3.50
N VAL A 118 -15.73 -1.55 3.04
CA VAL A 118 -15.11 -0.50 3.85
C VAL A 118 -16.05 0.66 4.15
N GLU A 119 -17.07 0.88 3.31
CA GLU A 119 -18.07 1.94 3.50
C GLU A 119 -19.07 1.62 4.62
N LYS A 120 -19.18 0.34 4.99
CA LYS A 120 -20.15 -0.16 5.98
C LYS A 120 -19.57 -0.24 7.38
N LEU A 121 -18.28 0.05 7.53
CA LEU A 121 -17.52 -0.16 8.76
C LEU A 121 -16.82 1.13 9.19
N GLN A 122 -16.43 1.18 10.46
CA GLN A 122 -15.64 2.25 11.03
C GLN A 122 -14.44 1.66 11.77
N ASN A 123 -13.37 2.45 11.90
CA ASN A 123 -12.15 2.04 12.62
C ASN A 123 -11.53 0.77 12.01
N ILE A 124 -11.51 0.68 10.68
CA ILE A 124 -10.87 -0.42 9.96
C ILE A 124 -9.37 -0.41 10.31
N ARG A 125 -8.84 -1.57 10.73
CA ARG A 125 -7.42 -1.75 11.03
C ARG A 125 -6.99 -3.09 10.50
N GLY A 126 -5.76 -3.15 10.01
CA GLY A 126 -5.23 -4.38 9.46
C GLY A 126 -3.75 -4.29 9.20
N TYR A 127 -3.25 -5.35 8.58
CA TYR A 127 -1.91 -5.35 8.05
C TYR A 127 -1.86 -6.13 6.75
N LEU A 128 -0.90 -5.75 5.92
CA LEU A 128 -0.48 -6.48 4.74
C LEU A 128 0.89 -7.08 5.01
N TYR A 129 1.11 -8.32 4.57
CA TYR A 129 2.42 -8.92 4.53
C TYR A 129 2.71 -9.44 3.13
N PHE A 130 3.85 -9.03 2.58
CA PHE A 130 4.31 -9.53 1.29
C PHE A 130 5.83 -9.73 1.31
N GLU A 131 6.30 -10.55 0.39
CA GLU A 131 7.70 -10.93 0.30
C GLU A 131 8.36 -10.26 -0.89
N PHE A 132 9.67 -10.07 -0.77
CA PHE A 132 10.50 -9.48 -1.79
C PHE A 132 11.87 -10.17 -1.84
N LYS A 133 12.62 -9.89 -2.90
CA LYS A 133 13.98 -10.36 -3.14
C LYS A 133 14.92 -9.17 -3.30
N ALA A 134 16.10 -9.24 -2.71
CA ALA A 134 17.18 -8.30 -3.01
C ALA A 134 17.75 -8.57 -4.42
N THR A 135 17.74 -7.57 -5.31
CA THR A 135 18.10 -7.71 -6.73
C THR A 135 19.43 -7.09 -7.12
N SER A 136 20.04 -6.27 -6.26
CA SER A 136 21.32 -5.63 -6.57
C SER A 136 22.48 -6.58 -6.38
N ASN A 137 23.21 -6.85 -7.47
CA ASN A 137 24.48 -7.57 -7.40
C ASN A 137 25.55 -6.63 -6.82
N VAL A 138 26.02 -6.96 -5.62
CA VAL A 138 26.97 -6.13 -4.87
C VAL A 138 28.35 -6.77 -4.96
N GLY A 139 29.36 -5.93 -5.20
CA GLY A 139 30.75 -6.36 -5.27
C GLY A 139 31.22 -7.04 -3.98
N MET A 140 32.27 -7.84 -4.11
CA MET A 140 32.86 -8.58 -3.00
C MET A 140 33.27 -7.66 -1.85
N ASN A 141 32.88 -8.00 -0.62
CA ASN A 141 33.08 -7.19 0.58
C ASN A 141 32.50 -5.75 0.50
N GLN A 142 31.56 -5.49 -0.42
CA GLN A 142 30.85 -4.22 -0.52
C GLN A 142 29.43 -4.33 0.01
N THR A 143 28.81 -3.17 0.26
CA THR A 143 27.42 -3.06 0.70
C THR A 143 26.73 -1.90 -0.03
N ILE A 144 25.44 -2.05 -0.31
CA ILE A 144 24.59 -0.98 -0.83
C ILE A 144 23.49 -0.67 0.20
N PRO A 145 23.44 0.56 0.75
CA PRO A 145 22.29 1.00 1.53
C PRO A 145 21.12 1.33 0.60
N VAL A 146 19.92 0.90 0.99
CA VAL A 146 18.66 1.14 0.29
C VAL A 146 17.72 1.84 1.27
N ASP A 147 17.49 3.12 1.03
CA ASP A 147 16.65 3.99 1.84
C ASP A 147 15.29 4.16 1.15
N THR A 148 14.21 3.75 1.81
CA THR A 148 12.86 3.89 1.25
C THR A 148 11.81 4.12 2.33
N ASN A 149 10.74 4.84 1.99
CA ASN A 149 9.49 4.91 2.75
C ASN A 149 8.33 4.20 2.02
N LEU A 150 8.66 3.40 0.99
CA LEU A 150 7.72 2.69 0.12
C LEU A 150 6.71 3.58 -0.60
N GLY A 151 7.01 4.87 -0.79
CA GLY A 151 6.08 5.83 -1.40
C GLY A 151 4.99 6.34 -0.45
N THR A 152 5.13 6.08 0.85
CA THR A 152 4.21 6.59 1.89
C THR A 152 4.65 7.96 2.41
N SER A 153 3.90 8.54 3.35
CA SER A 153 4.30 9.74 4.11
C SER A 153 5.13 9.43 5.38
N LEU A 154 5.50 8.17 5.61
CA LEU A 154 6.29 7.76 6.76
C LEU A 154 7.77 8.12 6.62
N ALA A 155 8.48 8.11 7.75
CA ALA A 155 9.92 8.24 7.77
C ALA A 155 10.60 7.08 7.01
N THR A 156 11.68 7.42 6.32
CA THR A 156 12.49 6.46 5.57
C THR A 156 13.12 5.41 6.48
N GLN A 157 13.10 4.15 6.03
CA GLN A 157 13.83 3.05 6.65
C GLN A 157 14.94 2.56 5.72
N ARG A 158 15.99 2.00 6.34
CA ARG A 158 17.17 1.50 5.64
C ARG A 158 17.22 -0.02 5.66
N VAL A 159 17.48 -0.59 4.50
CA VAL A 159 17.95 -1.96 4.31
C VAL A 159 19.35 -1.91 3.68
N THR A 160 20.19 -2.90 3.92
CA THR A 160 21.54 -2.99 3.35
C THR A 160 21.69 -4.31 2.62
N ILE A 161 22.05 -4.24 1.34
CA ILE A 161 22.36 -5.42 0.52
C ILE A 161 23.87 -5.62 0.57
N LYS A 162 24.30 -6.83 0.95
CA LYS A 162 25.69 -7.24 1.13
C LYS A 162 26.14 -8.07 -0.07
N GLY A 163 27.33 -7.76 -0.56
CA GLY A 163 28.04 -8.61 -1.49
C GLY A 163 28.63 -9.83 -0.77
N PRO A 164 29.13 -10.82 -1.53
CA PRO A 164 29.77 -12.00 -0.94
C PRO A 164 30.98 -11.60 -0.11
N HIS A 165 31.21 -12.33 0.99
CA HIS A 165 32.38 -12.14 1.85
C HIS A 165 33.45 -13.19 1.53
N ARG A 166 34.70 -12.77 1.28
CA ARG A 166 35.82 -13.72 1.23
C ARG A 166 36.17 -14.12 2.65
N ILE A 167 36.07 -15.40 2.97
CA ILE A 167 36.83 -15.95 4.09
C ILE A 167 38.20 -16.32 3.52
N ASP A 168 39.23 -15.57 3.90
CA ASP A 168 40.62 -15.92 3.54
C ASP A 168 41.05 -17.11 4.40
N GLY A 169 40.76 -18.32 3.92
CA GLY A 169 41.18 -19.55 4.57
C GLY A 169 42.65 -19.81 4.31
N SER A 170 43.48 -19.74 5.36
CA SER A 170 44.86 -20.22 5.30
C SER A 170 44.90 -21.72 5.59
N ILE A 171 45.46 -22.52 4.68
CA ILE A 171 45.81 -23.93 4.94
C ILE A 171 47.25 -23.97 5.47
N ILE A 172 47.44 -24.45 6.70
CA ILE A 172 48.77 -24.73 7.26
C ILE A 172 49.00 -26.24 7.19
N ILE A 173 49.99 -26.67 6.41
CA ILE A 173 50.43 -28.07 6.33
C ILE A 173 51.61 -28.26 7.30
N TYR A 174 51.44 -29.15 8.28
CA TYR A 174 52.56 -29.60 9.11
C TYR A 174 53.18 -30.86 8.48
N LEU A 175 54.46 -30.78 8.11
CA LEU A 175 55.23 -31.95 7.72
C LEU A 175 55.74 -32.64 8.99
N GLN A 176 55.38 -33.92 9.20
CA GLN A 176 56.08 -34.76 10.15
C GLN A 176 57.25 -35.45 9.45
N ASN A 177 58.48 -35.11 9.84
CA ASN A 177 59.65 -35.90 9.48
C ASN A 177 59.56 -37.27 10.18
N ARG A 178 59.63 -38.35 9.40
CA ARG A 178 59.88 -39.70 9.91
C ARG A 178 61.36 -39.89 10.21
#